data_AF-A0A9X5C5M9-F1
#
_entry.id   AF-A0A9X5C5M9-F1
#
_cell.length_a   1.000
_cell.length_b   1.000
_cell.length_c   1.000
_cell.angle_alpha   90.00
_cell.angle_beta   90.00
_cell.angle_gamma   90.00
#
_symmetry.space_group_name_H-M   'P 1'
#
loop_
_entity.id
_entity.type
_entity.pdbx_description
1 polymer ?
#
loop_
_entity_poly.entity_id
_entity_poly.type
_entity_poly.pdbx_seq_one_letter_code
_entity_poly.pdbx_strand_id
1 'polypeptide(L)'
;MYIKIYTKSQMVLLRNMMPLFKKKYRLPRGIFDKAERVLVSRKLGRTGFIAILPEPIKSGNDVIQIKDILNCYPHHLILEDDIEDVEVKEDGTWLTEGREWYMDTWKVQSESSNIYIIYSVTMDVLYGKRKHKK
;
A
#
# COMPACT_ATOMS: atom_id res chain seq x y z
N MET A 1 -2.47 10.56 -3.13
CA MET A 1 -3.83 10.04 -2.83
C MET A 1 -3.71 8.59 -2.39
N TYR A 2 -4.45 8.15 -1.38
CA TYR A 2 -4.47 6.75 -0.95
C TYR A 2 -5.90 6.32 -0.63
N ILE A 3 -6.14 5.00 -0.66
CA ILE A 3 -7.41 4.41 -0.27
C ILE A 3 -7.29 3.94 1.18
N LYS A 4 -8.23 4.38 2.02
CA LYS A 4 -8.25 4.07 3.45
C LYS A 4 -9.29 3.00 3.75
N ILE A 5 -8.88 1.86 4.32
CA ILE A 5 -9.74 0.73 4.65
C ILE A 5 -9.62 0.40 6.14
N TYR A 6 -10.75 0.42 6.85
CA TYR A 6 -10.85 0.12 8.28
C TYR A 6 -11.53 -1.22 8.55
N THR A 7 -12.38 -1.68 7.62
CA THR A 7 -13.24 -2.85 7.85
C THR A 7 -13.34 -3.75 6.63
N LYS A 8 -13.70 -5.02 6.88
CA LYS A 8 -14.00 -5.99 5.82
C LYS A 8 -15.10 -5.51 4.87
N SER A 9 -16.13 -4.83 5.39
CA SER A 9 -17.23 -4.31 4.57
C SER A 9 -16.75 -3.26 3.58
N GLN A 10 -15.85 -2.36 3.98
CA GLN A 10 -15.23 -1.40 3.06
C GLN A 10 -14.38 -2.09 2.00
N MET A 11 -13.68 -3.17 2.36
CA MET A 11 -12.89 -3.96 1.41
C MET A 11 -13.78 -4.64 0.36
N VAL A 12 -14.89 -5.26 0.80
CA VAL A 12 -15.90 -5.87 -0.09
C VAL A 12 -16.53 -4.82 -1.00
N LEU A 13 -16.87 -3.64 -0.47
CA LEU A 13 -17.42 -2.54 -1.26
C LEU A 13 -16.43 -2.11 -2.35
N LEU A 14 -15.15 -1.90 -2.01
CA LEU A 14 -14.13 -1.53 -2.97
C LEU A 14 -13.98 -2.58 -4.08
N ARG A 15 -13.99 -3.87 -3.73
CA ARG A 15 -13.94 -4.99 -4.70
C ARG A 15 -15.15 -4.95 -5.65
N ASN A 16 -16.35 -4.74 -5.12
CA ASN A 16 -17.58 -4.69 -5.93
C ASN A 16 -17.65 -3.46 -6.84
N MET A 17 -16.94 -2.38 -6.49
CA MET A 17 -16.80 -1.19 -7.34
C MET A 17 -15.72 -1.36 -8.43
N MET A 18 -14.81 -2.34 -8.32
CA MET A 18 -13.73 -2.55 -9.30
C MET A 18 -14.18 -2.59 -10.77
N PRO A 19 -15.28 -3.26 -11.13
CA PRO A 19 -15.78 -3.27 -12.51
C PRO A 19 -16.08 -1.87 -13.07
N LEU A 20 -16.43 -0.90 -12.22
CA LEU A 20 -16.77 0.47 -12.62
C LEU A 20 -15.53 1.31 -12.97
N PHE A 21 -14.35 0.93 -12.48
CA PHE A 21 -13.10 1.64 -12.79
C PHE A 21 -12.53 1.18 -14.13
N LYS A 22 -11.88 2.12 -14.85
CA LYS A 22 -11.09 1.80 -16.05
C LYS A 22 -10.04 0.75 -15.68
N LYS A 23 -9.76 -0.20 -16.59
CA LYS A 23 -8.83 -1.33 -16.35
C LYS A 23 -7.51 -0.90 -15.69
N LYS A 24 -6.93 0.22 -16.13
CA LYS A 24 -5.66 0.76 -15.60
C LYS A 24 -5.69 1.22 -14.13
N TYR A 25 -6.87 1.39 -13.53
CA TYR A 25 -7.07 1.81 -12.14
C TYR A 25 -7.63 0.71 -11.24
N ARG A 26 -7.86 -0.50 -11.77
CA ARG A 26 -8.36 -1.62 -10.98
C ARG A 26 -7.23 -2.17 -10.14
N LEU A 27 -7.40 -2.17 -8.82
CA LEU A 27 -6.41 -2.73 -7.91
C LEU A 27 -6.19 -4.22 -8.20
N PRO A 28 -4.93 -4.69 -8.20
CA PRO A 28 -4.66 -6.09 -8.39
C PRO A 28 -5.19 -6.97 -7.27
N ARG A 29 -5.57 -8.21 -7.58
CA ARG A 29 -6.11 -9.18 -6.60
C ARG A 29 -5.15 -9.43 -5.44
N GLY A 30 -3.84 -9.46 -5.69
CA GLY A 30 -2.82 -9.62 -4.63
C GLY A 30 -2.92 -8.55 -3.54
N ILE A 31 -3.30 -7.32 -3.89
CA ILE A 31 -3.51 -6.22 -2.95
C ILE A 31 -4.74 -6.47 -2.08
N PHE A 32 -5.85 -6.93 -2.68
CA PHE A 32 -7.05 -7.32 -1.94
C PHE A 32 -6.76 -8.48 -0.98
N ASP A 33 -6.05 -9.51 -1.45
CA ASP A 33 -5.76 -10.70 -0.65
C ASP A 33 -4.87 -10.34 0.55
N LYS A 34 -3.87 -9.47 0.36
CA LYS A 34 -3.03 -8.96 1.46
C LYS A 34 -3.84 -8.13 2.45
N ALA A 35 -4.66 -7.20 1.98
CA ALA A 35 -5.50 -6.37 2.84
C ALA A 35 -6.53 -7.19 3.64
N GLU A 36 -7.15 -8.19 3.01
CA GLU A 36 -8.07 -9.10 3.70
C GLU A 36 -7.35 -9.93 4.77
N ARG A 37 -6.12 -10.40 4.51
CA ARG A 37 -5.32 -11.09 5.53
C ARG A 37 -5.07 -10.19 6.73
N VAL A 38 -4.67 -8.93 6.52
CA VAL A 38 -4.47 -7.95 7.60
C VAL A 38 -5.76 -7.78 8.43
N LEU A 39 -6.91 -7.60 7.78
CA LEU A 39 -8.19 -7.42 8.47
C LEU A 39 -8.63 -8.65 9.28
N VAL A 40 -8.16 -9.85 8.93
CA VAL A 40 -8.51 -11.10 9.61
C VAL A 40 -7.51 -11.45 10.72
N SER A 41 -6.21 -11.28 10.48
CA SER A 41 -5.16 -11.79 11.37
C SER A 41 -4.48 -10.73 12.23
N ARG A 42 -4.66 -9.44 11.92
CA ARG A 42 -3.96 -8.34 12.61
C ARG A 42 -4.94 -7.38 13.26
N LYS A 43 -4.48 -6.70 14.32
CA LYS A 43 -5.26 -5.68 15.02
C LYS A 43 -4.92 -4.31 14.45
N LEU A 44 -5.94 -3.63 13.91
CA LEU A 44 -5.83 -2.23 13.52
C LEU A 44 -5.85 -1.29 14.74
N GLY A 45 -6.60 -1.62 15.79
CA GLY A 45 -6.87 -0.69 16.90
C GLY A 45 -7.90 0.38 16.52
N ARG A 46 -8.03 1.41 17.35
CA ARG A 46 -9.10 2.41 17.24
C ARG A 46 -8.91 3.39 16.08
N THR A 47 -7.67 3.83 15.88
CA THR A 47 -7.33 4.83 14.84
C THR A 47 -6.56 4.22 13.68
N GLY A 48 -6.24 2.92 13.75
CA GLY A 48 -5.52 2.22 12.71
C GLY A 48 -6.38 1.86 11.52
N PHE A 49 -5.70 1.59 10.40
CA PHE A 49 -6.30 1.34 9.10
C PHE A 49 -5.29 0.73 8.14
N ILE A 50 -5.78 0.25 7.01
CA ILE A 50 -4.96 -0.12 5.87
C ILE A 50 -4.94 1.07 4.90
N ALA A 51 -3.75 1.50 4.51
CA ALA A 51 -3.53 2.51 3.50
C ALA A 51 -3.05 1.82 2.21
N ILE A 52 -3.78 1.95 1.11
CA ILE A 52 -3.35 1.45 -0.20
C ILE A 52 -2.95 2.65 -1.05
N LEU A 53 -1.68 2.72 -1.45
CA LEU A 53 -1.10 3.79 -2.26
C LEU A 53 -0.99 3.33 -3.73
N PRO A 54 -1.89 3.78 -4.64
CA PRO A 54 -1.87 3.34 -6.04
C PRO A 54 -0.73 3.96 -6.85
N GLU A 55 -0.28 5.14 -6.45
CA GLU A 55 0.90 5.78 -7.03
C GLU A 55 2.17 5.19 -6.41
N PRO A 56 3.19 4.89 -7.24
CA PRO A 56 4.41 4.34 -6.72
C PRO A 56 5.20 5.42 -5.97
N ILE A 57 5.89 5.01 -4.92
CA ILE A 57 6.90 5.80 -4.23
C ILE A 57 8.05 6.06 -5.22
N LYS A 58 8.48 7.31 -5.33
CA LYS A 58 9.33 7.81 -6.43
C LYS A 58 10.77 8.09 -6.02
N SER A 59 11.07 8.08 -4.72
CA SER A 59 12.38 8.42 -4.18
C SER A 59 12.93 7.27 -3.35
N GLY A 60 14.26 7.23 -3.18
CA GLY A 60 14.91 6.35 -2.21
C GLY A 60 14.70 6.77 -0.74
N ASN A 61 13.70 7.62 -0.46
CA ASN A 61 13.28 7.98 0.89
C ASN A 61 11.75 7.80 0.98
N ASP A 62 11.37 6.53 1.01
CA ASP A 62 10.02 6.01 1.13
C ASP A 62 9.34 6.50 2.43
N VAL A 63 10.07 6.53 3.54
CA VAL A 63 9.55 6.92 4.85
C VAL A 63 8.98 8.35 4.85
N ILE A 64 9.73 9.35 4.37
CA ILE A 64 9.24 10.73 4.37
C ILE A 64 8.05 10.86 3.42
N GLN A 65 8.14 10.29 2.22
CA GLN A 65 7.08 10.38 1.24
C GLN A 65 5.78 9.73 1.75
N ILE A 66 5.87 8.57 2.40
CA ILE A 66 4.71 7.89 2.99
C ILE A 66 4.14 8.71 4.15
N LYS A 67 4.97 9.30 5.03
CA LYS A 67 4.49 10.21 6.09
C LYS A 67 3.67 11.37 5.53
N ASP A 68 4.19 12.02 4.50
CA ASP A 68 3.52 13.14 3.84
C ASP A 68 2.20 12.72 3.18
N ILE A 69 2.15 11.53 2.55
CA ILE A 69 0.94 10.99 1.94
C ILE A 69 -0.12 10.64 3.00
N LEU A 70 0.29 9.99 4.08
CA LEU A 70 -0.61 9.54 5.14
C LEU A 70 -1.16 10.72 5.96
N ASN A 71 -0.33 11.74 6.18
CA ASN A 71 -0.69 13.00 6.85
C ASN A 71 -1.51 12.80 8.14
N CYS A 72 -1.06 11.90 9.02
CA CYS A 72 -1.82 11.44 10.20
C CYS A 72 -1.85 12.41 11.40
N TYR A 73 -1.71 13.73 11.19
CA TYR A 73 -1.77 14.70 12.28
C TYR A 73 -3.09 14.62 13.08
N PRO A 74 -3.05 14.82 14.41
CA PRO A 74 -1.89 15.12 15.25
C PRO A 74 -1.11 13.87 15.72
N HIS A 75 -1.41 12.69 15.19
CA HIS A 75 -0.79 11.44 15.64
C HIS A 75 0.65 11.30 15.12
N HIS A 76 1.54 10.87 16.00
CA HIS A 76 2.92 10.52 15.66
C HIS A 76 3.02 9.03 15.29
N LEU A 77 3.71 8.74 14.18
CA LEU A 77 3.88 7.38 13.66
C LEU A 77 5.30 6.87 13.96
N ILE A 78 5.36 5.68 14.54
CA ILE A 78 6.59 4.91 14.79
C ILE A 78 6.66 3.84 13.71
N LEU A 79 7.79 3.79 13.00
CA LEU A 79 8.04 2.75 12.02
C LEU A 79 8.38 1.45 12.76
N GLU A 80 7.75 0.35 12.36
CA GLU A 80 8.25 -0.97 12.69
C GLU A 80 9.09 -1.44 11.50
N ASP A 81 10.27 -1.99 11.75
CA ASP A 81 11.19 -2.46 10.70
C ASP A 81 10.70 -3.83 10.16
N ASP A 82 9.44 -3.86 9.69
CA ASP A 82 8.69 -5.05 9.27
C ASP A 82 8.06 -4.81 7.89
N ILE A 83 8.94 -4.81 6.88
CA ILE A 83 8.56 -4.69 5.47
C ILE A 83 8.35 -6.09 4.89
N GLU A 84 7.18 -6.31 4.29
CA GLU A 84 6.79 -7.57 3.66
C GLU A 84 6.51 -7.39 2.17
N ASP A 85 6.96 -8.32 1.35
CA ASP A 85 6.56 -8.38 -0.05
C ASP A 85 5.05 -8.66 -0.20
N VAL A 86 4.46 -8.09 -1.24
CA VAL A 86 3.08 -8.33 -1.66
C VAL A 86 3.08 -8.94 -3.05
N GLU A 87 2.79 -10.24 -3.11
CA GLU A 87 2.75 -10.96 -4.38
C GLU A 87 1.60 -10.47 -5.27
N VAL A 88 1.95 -9.90 -6.42
CA VAL A 88 0.99 -9.46 -7.45
C VAL A 88 1.31 -10.20 -8.75
N LYS A 89 0.45 -11.15 -9.13
CA LYS A 89 0.61 -12.00 -10.32
C LYS A 89 0.07 -11.39 -11.62
N GLU A 90 -0.74 -10.35 -11.49
CA GLU A 90 -1.36 -9.69 -12.63
C GLU A 90 -0.33 -8.85 -13.37
N ASP A 91 -0.38 -8.85 -14.69
CA ASP A 91 0.52 -8.07 -15.53
C ASP A 91 -0.25 -7.29 -16.61
N GLY A 92 0.40 -6.30 -17.22
CA GLY A 92 -0.16 -5.48 -18.29
C GLY A 92 -1.11 -4.38 -17.82
N THR A 93 -0.98 -3.93 -16.56
CA THR A 93 -1.67 -2.74 -16.05
C THR A 93 -0.68 -1.71 -15.53
N TRP A 94 -1.10 -0.44 -15.53
CA TRP A 94 -0.29 0.64 -14.95
C TRP A 94 0.08 0.42 -13.47
N LEU A 95 -0.70 -0.39 -12.74
CA LEU A 95 -0.45 -0.72 -11.33
C LEU A 95 0.55 -1.86 -11.14
N THR A 96 0.89 -2.62 -12.19
CA THR A 96 1.71 -3.83 -12.09
C THR A 96 2.98 -3.75 -12.93
N GLU A 97 2.93 -3.04 -14.06
CA GLU A 97 4.05 -2.95 -14.98
C GLU A 97 5.22 -2.16 -14.37
N GLY A 98 6.39 -2.80 -14.27
CA GLY A 98 7.63 -2.19 -13.80
C GLY A 98 7.61 -1.78 -12.31
N ARG A 99 6.79 -2.44 -11.49
CA ARG A 99 6.61 -2.13 -10.07
C ARG A 99 6.70 -3.37 -9.20
N GLU A 100 7.23 -3.18 -8.01
CA GLU A 100 7.14 -4.15 -6.91
C GLU A 100 6.28 -3.57 -5.80
N TRP A 101 5.52 -4.43 -5.13
CA TRP A 101 4.57 -4.05 -4.09
C TRP A 101 5.03 -4.57 -2.74
N TYR A 102 4.92 -3.71 -1.74
CA TYR A 102 5.34 -3.97 -0.37
C TYR A 102 4.23 -3.58 0.59
N MET A 103 4.32 -4.13 1.80
CA MET A 103 3.53 -3.74 2.94
C MET A 103 4.44 -3.40 4.11
N ASP A 104 4.23 -2.24 4.72
CA ASP A 104 4.92 -1.80 5.92
C ASP A 104 3.90 -1.62 7.06
N THR A 105 4.33 -1.75 8.32
CA THR A 105 3.49 -1.61 9.51
C THR A 105 3.99 -0.48 10.39
N TRP A 106 3.18 0.56 10.56
CA TRP A 106 3.53 1.70 11.42
C TRP A 106 2.60 1.79 12.62
N LYS A 107 3.16 1.98 13.81
CA LYS A 107 2.44 2.15 15.07
C LYS A 107 2.09 3.61 15.32
N VAL A 108 0.92 3.84 15.89
CA VAL A 108 0.55 5.16 16.43
C VAL A 108 1.14 5.30 17.84
N GLN A 109 2.08 6.23 18.06
CA GLN A 109 2.92 6.34 19.27
C GLN A 109 2.15 6.39 20.60
N SER A 110 0.92 6.93 20.60
CA SER A 110 0.08 7.10 21.79
C SER A 110 -1.03 6.04 21.93
N GLU A 111 -1.10 5.06 21.02
CA GLU A 111 -2.22 4.14 20.94
C GLU A 111 -1.78 2.71 20.62
N SER A 112 -2.59 1.72 20.99
CA SER A 112 -2.46 0.35 20.49
C SER A 112 -3.08 0.20 19.09
N SER A 113 -2.77 1.15 18.21
CA SER A 113 -3.30 1.24 16.84
C SER A 113 -2.15 1.09 15.83
N ASN A 114 -2.41 0.34 14.75
CA ASN A 114 -1.46 0.07 13.67
C ASN A 114 -2.01 0.55 12.32
N ILE A 115 -1.14 1.14 11.52
CA ILE A 115 -1.39 1.50 10.13
C ILE A 115 -0.61 0.54 9.25
N TYR A 116 -1.31 -0.22 8.40
CA TYR A 116 -0.70 -1.13 7.44
C TYR A 116 -0.67 -0.47 6.07
N ILE A 117 0.51 -0.25 5.51
CA ILE A 117 0.70 0.60 4.34
C ILE A 117 1.10 -0.31 3.19
N ILE A 118 0.21 -0.49 2.22
CA ILE A 118 0.47 -1.23 0.99
C ILE A 118 0.83 -0.22 -0.10
N TYR A 119 2.05 -0.28 -0.60
CA TYR A 119 2.57 0.65 -1.59
C TYR A 119 3.37 -0.08 -2.66
N SER A 120 3.67 0.63 -3.76
CA SER A 120 4.58 0.12 -4.78
C SER A 120 5.78 1.03 -4.95
N VAL A 121 6.89 0.47 -5.42
CA VAL A 121 8.07 1.19 -5.85
C VAL A 121 8.35 0.80 -7.29
N THR A 122 8.82 1.73 -8.12
CA THR A 122 9.22 1.38 -9.49
C THR A 122 10.55 0.62 -9.47
N MET A 123 10.68 -0.39 -10.34
CA MET A 123 11.91 -1.17 -10.48
C MET A 123 13.13 -0.28 -10.83
N ASP A 124 12.92 0.80 -11.58
CA ASP A 124 13.96 1.79 -11.88
C ASP A 124 14.52 2.47 -10.63
N VAL A 125 13.69 2.68 -9.60
CA VAL A 125 14.11 3.27 -8.32
C VAL A 125 14.86 2.22 -7.48
N LEU A 126 14.38 0.98 -7.46
CA LEU A 126 14.97 -0.11 -6.67
C LEU A 126 16.32 -0.58 -7.23
N TYR A 127 16.40 -0.78 -8.54
CA TYR A 127 17.53 -1.45 -9.19
C TYR A 127 18.36 -0.52 -10.09
N GLY A 128 17.96 0.76 -10.19
CA GLY A 128 18.52 1.71 -11.14
C GLY A 128 17.95 1.53 -12.56
N LYS A 129 18.00 2.59 -13.36
CA LYS A 129 17.55 2.54 -14.76
C LYS A 129 18.35 1.49 -15.52
N ARG A 130 17.68 0.49 -16.09
CA ARG A 130 18.30 -0.42 -17.07
C ARG A 130 18.83 0.44 -18.23
N LYS A 131 20.15 0.53 -18.36
CA LYS A 131 20.78 1.13 -19.54
C LYS A 131 20.38 0.28 -20.74
N HIS A 132 19.43 0.74 -21.54
CA HIS A 132 19.25 0.21 -22.88
C HIS A 132 20.57 0.40 -23.62
N LYS A 133 21.29 -0.71 -23.88
CA LYS A 133 22.31 -0.73 -24.92
C LYS A 133 21.57 -0.44 -26.22
N LYS A 134 21.82 0.75 -26.78
CA LYS A 134 21.52 1.07 -28.18
C LYS A 134 22.36 0.18 -29.08
#